data_AF-A0A850LW88-F1
#
_entry.id   AF-A0A850LW88-F1
#
_cell.length_a   1.000
_cell.length_b   1.000
_cell.length_c   1.000
_cell.angle_alpha   90.00
_cell.angle_beta   90.00
_cell.angle_gamma   90.00
#
_symmetry.space_group_name_H-M   'P 1'
#
loop_
_entity.id
_entity.type
_entity.pdbx_description
1 polymer ?
#
loop_
_entity_poly.entity_id
_entity_poly.type
_entity_poly.pdbx_seq_one_letter_code
_entity_poly.pdbx_strand_id
1 'polypeptide(L)'
;MKSVEEITGSRLYDYMMDFIKIGWRRAGTKEHHESANFILKKLNQFGFEETRLEPFEMLLYEPKKWELTVKCESLPSKEMKIECFPFWHTKASDKGGTEAELVHVGWGTPKEFKKQDVRGKIVLIDSNRMMSFYPTMDFHRSYERARKDGAIGLISIDDPPPNTIFAEYATRHQTLKDSNLESGSIPALHIGFESGNYLKALLQTEEEIKANLLLDTEIKPAMTDNLIGTLPGKKEDEIILVGTHIDSWFDGAIDNAGANAGFIELADFYSQINQNDRKKTMIFVGFAGHENGSIGVIDFAGKHKAWFNKITTFCMLDGFGSKGYILESPSRGVVETGLDESKALFTTNNQILYDIIYEAVIKHELIRYSPMSHVNAVMGPFSDLGPLVANNVPSLMIIGKGIFYHTIEDTADKVLPEQLERTTRAHVEILNKLHHIPTDIIKNADRKGINIPKKPEPSKRGSVYFNFNITPNPVVKGTTTLLYLTSYICTDRIILDIKWNIDKLELHAGICPYRFRRIGKHKVKLTLIDNYGNEYSSEKYVYVVKKT
;
A
#
# COMPACT_ATOMS: atom_id res chain seq x y z
N MET A 1 -11.28 8.86 33.39
CA MET A 1 -11.30 8.62 31.94
C MET A 1 -10.43 9.70 31.31
N LYS A 2 -9.43 9.30 30.52
CA LYS A 2 -8.59 10.23 29.77
C LYS A 2 -9.47 11.04 28.83
N SER A 3 -9.34 12.36 28.82
CA SER A 3 -10.08 13.20 27.89
C SER A 3 -9.48 13.10 26.48
N VAL A 4 -10.30 13.29 25.43
CA VAL A 4 -9.82 13.23 24.04
C VAL A 4 -8.81 14.35 23.76
N GLU A 5 -8.94 15.46 24.47
CA GLU A 5 -8.06 16.61 24.44
C GLU A 5 -6.65 16.30 24.99
N GLU A 6 -6.48 15.23 25.77
CA GLU A 6 -5.17 14.77 26.27
C GLU A 6 -4.36 14.00 25.20
N ILE A 7 -4.98 13.62 24.08
CA ILE A 7 -4.28 13.04 22.93
C ILE A 7 -3.59 14.19 22.19
N THR A 8 -2.26 14.26 22.25
CA THR A 8 -1.48 15.32 21.61
C THR A 8 -0.57 14.77 20.51
N GLY A 9 -0.37 15.56 19.47
CA GLY A 9 0.50 15.22 18.36
C GLY A 9 1.94 15.00 18.79
N SER A 10 2.45 15.78 19.76
CA SER A 10 3.82 15.63 20.26
C SER A 10 4.06 14.25 20.88
N ARG A 11 3.12 13.78 21.71
CA ARG A 11 3.19 12.46 22.33
C ARG A 11 3.14 11.33 21.30
N LEU A 12 2.25 11.46 20.31
CA LEU A 12 2.17 10.50 19.20
C LEU A 12 3.46 10.49 18.37
N TYR A 13 4.03 11.66 18.11
CA TYR A 13 5.30 11.79 17.41
C TYR A 13 6.45 11.13 18.20
N ASP A 14 6.48 11.29 19.52
CA ASP A 14 7.47 10.61 20.38
C ASP A 14 7.36 9.09 20.29
N TYR A 15 6.13 8.53 20.31
CA TYR A 15 5.93 7.09 20.08
C TYR A 15 6.41 6.64 18.71
N MET A 16 6.11 7.42 17.66
CA MET A 16 6.60 7.12 16.31
C MET A 16 8.14 7.14 16.27
N MET A 17 8.78 8.13 16.89
CA MET A 17 10.23 8.23 16.98
C MET A 17 10.84 7.06 17.77
N ASP A 18 10.18 6.60 18.83
CA ASP A 18 10.63 5.43 19.58
C ASP A 18 10.61 4.15 18.73
N PHE A 19 9.64 4.00 17.81
CA PHE A 19 9.64 2.90 16.82
C PHE A 19 10.76 3.04 15.80
N ILE A 20 10.95 4.24 15.25
CA ILE A 20 11.98 4.50 14.24
C ILE A 20 13.37 4.20 14.80
N LYS A 21 13.63 4.53 16.07
CA LYS A 21 14.91 4.22 16.75
C LYS A 21 15.22 2.72 16.88
N ILE A 22 14.21 1.85 16.79
CA ILE A 22 14.42 0.38 16.79
C ILE A 22 15.10 -0.06 15.48
N GLY A 23 14.95 0.72 14.40
CA GLY A 23 15.52 0.43 13.08
C GLY A 23 14.48 -0.17 12.13
N TRP A 24 14.95 -0.94 11.13
CA TRP A 24 14.10 -1.54 10.11
C TRP A 24 13.44 -2.82 10.65
N ARG A 25 12.14 -2.76 10.91
CA ARG A 25 11.40 -3.74 11.73
C ARG A 25 10.92 -4.95 10.92
N ARG A 26 11.74 -5.46 10.00
CA ARG A 26 11.37 -6.57 9.10
C ARG A 26 10.99 -7.82 9.91
N ALA A 27 9.89 -8.49 9.53
CA ALA A 27 9.39 -9.63 10.27
C ALA A 27 10.45 -10.72 10.47
N GLY A 28 10.53 -11.26 11.69
CA GLY A 28 11.51 -12.27 12.08
C GLY A 28 12.92 -11.76 12.39
N THR A 29 13.20 -10.45 12.27
CA THR A 29 14.46 -9.88 12.75
C THR A 29 14.39 -9.50 14.22
N LYS A 30 15.55 -9.19 14.81
CA LYS A 30 15.66 -8.73 16.20
C LYS A 30 14.83 -7.46 16.43
N GLU A 31 14.91 -6.51 15.50
CA GLU A 31 14.21 -5.21 15.53
C GLU A 31 12.70 -5.40 15.54
N HIS A 32 12.19 -6.37 14.77
CA HIS A 32 10.77 -6.73 14.79
C HIS A 32 10.32 -7.25 16.16
N HIS A 33 11.07 -8.20 16.75
CA HIS A 33 10.74 -8.70 18.09
C HIS A 33 10.85 -7.61 19.16
N GLU A 34 11.83 -6.71 19.06
CA GLU A 34 11.93 -5.54 19.95
C GLU A 34 10.71 -4.63 19.82
N SER A 35 10.19 -4.43 18.61
CA SER A 35 8.99 -3.64 18.35
C SER A 35 7.73 -4.28 18.93
N ALA A 36 7.54 -5.59 18.73
CA ALA A 36 6.43 -6.32 19.33
C ALA A 36 6.45 -6.24 20.87
N ASN A 37 7.64 -6.44 21.47
CA ASN A 37 7.83 -6.35 22.91
C ASN A 37 7.66 -4.92 23.45
N PHE A 38 8.04 -3.91 22.67
CA PHE A 38 7.82 -2.51 23.04
C PHE A 38 6.32 -2.23 23.21
N ILE A 39 5.49 -2.62 22.24
CA ILE A 39 4.04 -2.45 22.35
C ILE A 39 3.49 -3.30 23.50
N LEU A 40 3.87 -4.57 23.63
CA LEU A 40 3.44 -5.45 24.72
C LEU A 40 3.69 -4.80 26.09
N LYS A 41 4.88 -4.22 26.27
CA LYS A 41 5.25 -3.51 27.49
C LYS A 41 4.37 -2.28 27.73
N LYS A 42 4.03 -1.51 26.69
CA LYS A 42 3.09 -0.39 26.79
C LYS A 42 1.70 -0.86 27.21
N LEU A 43 1.16 -1.90 26.57
CA LEU A 43 -0.15 -2.47 26.94
C LEU A 43 -0.18 -2.92 28.40
N ASN A 44 0.87 -3.60 28.87
CA ASN A 44 1.01 -4.00 30.28
C ASN A 44 1.06 -2.79 31.22
N GLN A 45 1.77 -1.72 30.85
CA GLN A 45 1.82 -0.47 31.62
C GLN A 45 0.46 0.23 31.69
N PHE A 46 -0.38 0.06 30.67
CA PHE A 46 -1.74 0.61 30.62
C PHE A 46 -2.76 -0.25 31.37
N GLY A 47 -2.35 -1.39 31.96
CA GLY A 47 -3.20 -2.26 32.78
C GLY A 47 -3.95 -3.33 31.99
N PHE A 48 -3.52 -3.70 30.78
CA PHE A 48 -4.08 -4.86 30.10
C PHE A 48 -3.71 -6.13 30.90
N GLU A 49 -4.72 -6.87 31.34
CA GLU A 49 -4.52 -8.12 32.11
C GLU A 49 -4.24 -9.32 31.19
N GLU A 50 -4.73 -9.26 29.95
CA GLU A 50 -4.59 -10.31 28.94
C GLU A 50 -3.74 -9.81 27.77
N THR A 51 -2.41 -9.91 27.89
CA THR A 51 -1.49 -9.64 26.79
C THR A 51 -0.63 -10.86 26.49
N ARG A 52 -0.31 -11.07 25.22
CA ARG A 52 0.57 -12.16 24.78
C ARG A 52 1.20 -11.89 23.42
N LEU A 53 2.32 -12.55 23.19
CA LEU A 53 2.85 -12.81 21.86
C LEU A 53 2.33 -14.18 21.40
N GLU A 54 1.89 -14.26 20.15
CA GLU A 54 1.49 -15.50 19.49
C GLU A 54 2.51 -15.86 18.41
N PRO A 55 3.48 -16.73 18.73
CA PRO A 55 4.51 -17.12 17.79
C PRO A 55 3.95 -17.94 16.62
N PHE A 56 4.55 -17.77 15.46
CA PHE A 56 4.38 -18.65 14.30
C PHE A 56 5.66 -18.71 13.46
N GLU A 57 5.78 -19.78 12.70
CA GLU A 57 6.93 -20.00 11.81
C GLU A 57 6.80 -19.16 10.54
N MET A 58 7.93 -18.62 10.09
CA MET A 58 8.06 -17.96 8.80
C MET A 58 9.39 -18.32 8.13
N LEU A 59 9.53 -17.90 6.87
CA LEU A 59 10.81 -17.91 6.17
C LEU A 59 11.36 -16.49 6.15
N LEU A 60 12.47 -16.28 6.84
CA LEU A 60 13.18 -15.02 6.83
C LEU A 60 14.05 -14.93 5.58
N TYR A 61 13.83 -13.90 4.78
CA TYR A 61 14.64 -13.55 3.61
C TYR A 61 15.65 -12.46 3.98
N GLU A 62 16.94 -12.75 3.80
CA GLU A 62 18.03 -11.84 4.12
C GLU A 62 18.94 -11.62 2.91
N PRO A 63 18.83 -10.49 2.22
CA PRO A 63 19.86 -10.09 1.27
C PRO A 63 21.13 -9.70 2.03
N LYS A 64 22.26 -10.36 1.71
CA LYS A 64 23.56 -10.13 2.32
C LYS A 64 24.44 -9.21 1.49
N LYS A 65 24.32 -9.31 0.16
CA LYS A 65 25.08 -8.48 -0.78
C LYS A 65 24.28 -8.30 -2.07
N TRP A 66 24.31 -7.09 -2.63
CA TRP A 66 23.79 -6.84 -3.96
C TRP A 66 24.66 -5.81 -4.69
N GLU A 67 24.76 -5.95 -6.00
CA GLU A 67 25.41 -4.98 -6.87
C GLU A 67 24.85 -5.13 -8.30
N LEU A 68 24.63 -4.01 -8.98
CA LEU A 68 24.33 -3.98 -10.40
C LEU A 68 25.49 -3.30 -11.13
N THR A 69 26.11 -4.04 -12.03
CA THR A 69 27.15 -3.51 -12.92
C THR A 69 26.68 -3.62 -14.37
N VAL A 70 26.78 -2.52 -15.11
CA VAL A 70 26.45 -2.45 -16.53
C VAL A 70 27.74 -2.24 -17.33
N LYS A 71 27.88 -2.96 -18.44
CA LYS A 71 29.07 -2.96 -19.30
C LYS A 71 28.68 -2.66 -20.75
N CYS A 72 29.31 -1.65 -21.34
CA CYS A 72 29.24 -1.35 -22.76
C CYS A 72 30.47 -0.54 -23.21
N GLU A 73 30.77 -0.56 -24.51
CA GLU A 73 32.02 -0.01 -25.05
C GLU A 73 32.08 1.52 -24.98
N SER A 74 30.95 2.22 -25.03
CA SER A 74 30.92 3.69 -24.95
C SER A 74 31.15 4.27 -23.55
N LEU A 75 31.10 3.45 -22.49
CA LEU A 75 31.38 3.93 -21.14
C LEU A 75 32.87 4.22 -20.98
N PRO A 76 33.27 5.32 -20.30
CA PRO A 76 34.68 5.68 -20.12
C PRO A 76 35.54 4.56 -19.50
N SER A 77 34.98 3.81 -18.56
CA SER A 77 35.60 2.66 -17.88
C SER A 77 35.17 1.31 -18.47
N LYS A 78 34.40 1.29 -19.56
CA LYS A 78 33.67 0.12 -20.12
C LYS A 78 32.67 -0.56 -19.19
N GLU A 79 32.64 -0.17 -17.92
CA GLU A 79 31.71 -0.62 -16.91
C GLU A 79 31.27 0.54 -16.01
N MET A 80 30.06 0.43 -15.45
CA MET A 80 29.51 1.37 -14.49
C MET A 80 28.72 0.60 -13.43
N LYS A 81 28.74 1.10 -12.19
CA LYS A 81 27.85 0.62 -11.13
C LYS A 81 26.58 1.45 -11.10
N ILE A 82 25.45 0.78 -10.90
CA ILE A 82 24.14 1.40 -10.75
C ILE A 82 23.66 1.16 -9.33
N GLU A 83 23.21 2.24 -8.67
CA GLU A 83 22.54 2.12 -7.39
C GLU A 83 21.28 1.26 -7.53
N CYS A 84 21.16 0.26 -6.67
CA CYS A 84 20.12 -0.75 -6.77
C CYS A 84 19.71 -1.27 -5.39
N PHE A 85 18.54 -1.89 -5.33
CA PHE A 85 18.02 -2.58 -4.15
C PHE A 85 17.46 -3.94 -4.54
N PRO A 86 17.58 -4.99 -3.71
CA PRO A 86 17.12 -6.31 -4.12
C PRO A 86 15.60 -6.42 -4.15
N PHE A 87 15.08 -7.20 -5.09
CA PHE A 87 13.74 -7.75 -4.97
C PHE A 87 13.71 -8.77 -3.85
N TRP A 88 12.74 -8.64 -2.95
CA TRP A 88 12.57 -9.65 -1.92
C TRP A 88 12.09 -10.97 -2.48
N HIS A 89 12.50 -12.04 -1.80
CA HIS A 89 12.10 -13.41 -2.12
C HIS A 89 12.43 -13.80 -3.57
N THR A 90 13.61 -13.38 -4.03
CA THR A 90 14.21 -13.89 -5.28
C THR A 90 15.43 -14.74 -4.98
N LYS A 91 15.74 -15.68 -5.87
CA LYS A 91 16.93 -16.52 -5.73
C LYS A 91 18.19 -15.66 -5.81
N ALA A 92 19.21 -16.09 -5.07
CA ALA A 92 20.56 -15.59 -5.24
C ALA A 92 21.02 -15.77 -6.70
N SER A 93 21.89 -14.87 -7.16
CA SER A 93 22.62 -15.03 -8.41
C SER A 93 23.70 -16.11 -8.29
N ASP A 94 24.32 -16.46 -9.41
CA ASP A 94 25.53 -17.28 -9.40
C ASP A 94 26.68 -16.60 -8.64
N LYS A 95 27.70 -17.39 -8.27
CA LYS A 95 28.91 -16.86 -7.61
C LYS A 95 29.62 -15.88 -8.55
N GLY A 96 29.60 -14.59 -8.20
CA GLY A 96 30.15 -13.51 -9.03
C GLY A 96 29.10 -12.69 -9.78
N GLY A 97 27.83 -13.11 -9.70
CA GLY A 97 26.69 -12.48 -10.34
C GLY A 97 26.20 -13.25 -11.57
N THR A 98 25.01 -12.89 -12.02
CA THR A 98 24.42 -13.35 -13.27
C THR A 98 24.68 -12.30 -14.34
N GLU A 99 25.61 -12.57 -15.25
CA GLU A 99 25.95 -11.68 -16.37
C GLU A 99 25.31 -12.15 -17.68
N ALA A 100 24.58 -11.25 -18.34
CA ALA A 100 24.02 -11.47 -19.67
C ALA A 100 23.70 -10.16 -20.39
N GLU A 101 23.31 -10.27 -21.66
CA GLU A 101 22.75 -9.17 -22.44
C GLU A 101 21.53 -8.57 -21.73
N LEU A 102 21.49 -7.23 -21.67
CA LEU A 102 20.39 -6.45 -21.11
C LEU A 102 19.39 -6.09 -22.22
N VAL A 103 18.11 -6.40 -22.02
CA VAL A 103 17.05 -6.05 -22.97
C VAL A 103 15.91 -5.31 -22.30
N HIS A 104 15.46 -4.21 -22.90
CA HIS A 104 14.29 -3.47 -22.41
C HIS A 104 13.00 -4.05 -22.96
N VAL A 105 12.03 -4.33 -22.07
CA VAL A 105 10.74 -4.94 -22.40
C VAL A 105 9.57 -3.98 -22.12
N GLY A 106 9.84 -2.67 -22.09
CA GLY A 106 8.82 -1.66 -21.78
C GLY A 106 8.18 -1.91 -20.41
N TRP A 107 6.85 -1.88 -20.35
CA TRP A 107 6.08 -2.08 -19.11
C TRP A 107 5.97 -3.55 -18.66
N GLY A 108 6.65 -4.46 -19.35
CA GLY A 108 6.57 -5.89 -19.08
C GLY A 108 5.20 -6.50 -19.37
N THR A 109 4.41 -5.90 -20.27
CA THR A 109 3.09 -6.43 -20.63
C THR A 109 3.21 -7.78 -21.36
N PRO A 110 2.14 -8.61 -21.36
CA PRO A 110 2.13 -9.85 -22.13
C PRO A 110 2.44 -9.69 -23.62
N LYS A 111 2.20 -8.51 -24.20
CA LYS A 111 2.47 -8.26 -25.61
C LYS A 111 3.92 -7.84 -25.85
N GLU A 112 4.54 -7.10 -24.93
CA GLU A 112 5.94 -6.69 -25.05
C GLU A 112 6.87 -7.89 -24.91
N PHE A 113 6.65 -8.75 -23.92
CA PHE A 113 7.41 -10.00 -23.77
C PHE A 113 7.32 -10.91 -25.00
N LYS A 114 6.18 -10.97 -25.69
CA LYS A 114 6.05 -11.74 -26.94
C LYS A 114 6.84 -11.18 -28.13
N LYS A 115 7.33 -9.94 -28.05
CA LYS A 115 8.11 -9.31 -29.13
C LYS A 115 9.60 -9.40 -28.92
N GLN A 116 10.04 -9.62 -27.69
CA GLN A 116 11.45 -9.63 -27.33
C GLN A 116 11.86 -11.07 -27.01
N ASP A 117 12.93 -11.57 -27.61
CA ASP A 117 13.53 -12.81 -27.12
C ASP A 117 14.30 -12.50 -25.84
N VAL A 118 13.78 -12.98 -24.72
CA VAL A 118 14.35 -12.76 -23.39
C VAL A 118 15.11 -13.99 -22.87
N ARG A 119 15.15 -15.09 -23.64
CA ARG A 119 15.78 -16.34 -23.20
C ARG A 119 17.27 -16.14 -22.98
N GLY A 120 17.74 -16.46 -21.78
CA GLY A 120 19.15 -16.29 -21.41
C GLY A 120 19.57 -14.82 -21.18
N LYS A 121 18.62 -13.88 -21.15
CA LYS A 121 18.89 -12.45 -21.02
C LYS A 121 18.45 -11.89 -19.67
N ILE A 122 18.95 -10.72 -19.33
CA ILE A 122 18.45 -9.91 -18.21
C ILE A 122 17.45 -8.90 -18.77
N VAL A 123 16.24 -8.87 -18.19
CA VAL A 123 15.18 -7.97 -18.66
C VAL A 123 15.14 -6.69 -17.84
N LEU A 124 15.06 -5.54 -18.50
CA LEU A 124 14.77 -4.24 -17.91
C LEU A 124 13.30 -3.89 -18.17
N ILE A 125 12.56 -3.52 -17.13
CA ILE A 125 11.14 -3.14 -17.24
C ILE A 125 10.85 -1.79 -16.58
N ASP A 126 9.88 -1.05 -17.12
CA ASP A 126 9.30 0.14 -16.48
C ASP A 126 8.22 -0.29 -15.47
N SER A 127 8.29 0.24 -14.25
CA SER A 127 7.31 0.02 -13.20
C SER A 127 6.92 1.34 -12.54
N ASN A 128 5.67 1.79 -12.77
CA ASN A 128 5.15 2.97 -12.10
C ASN A 128 4.17 2.59 -11.01
N ARG A 129 4.12 3.39 -9.95
CA ARG A 129 3.09 3.26 -8.91
C ARG A 129 1.78 3.91 -9.36
N MET A 130 0.73 3.11 -9.38
CA MET A 130 -0.64 3.56 -9.49
C MET A 130 -1.14 3.97 -8.10
N MET A 131 -1.76 5.15 -8.01
CA MET A 131 -2.28 5.70 -6.75
C MET A 131 -1.22 5.77 -5.64
N SER A 132 0.05 5.99 -6.01
CA SER A 132 1.22 6.08 -5.11
C SER A 132 1.67 4.78 -4.42
N PHE A 133 0.94 3.66 -4.54
CA PHE A 133 1.31 2.42 -3.82
C PHE A 133 1.32 1.13 -4.65
N TYR A 134 0.61 1.05 -5.78
CA TYR A 134 0.46 -0.23 -6.50
C TYR A 134 1.28 -0.28 -7.80
N PRO A 135 2.37 -1.06 -7.88
CA PRO A 135 3.27 -1.03 -9.04
C PRO A 135 2.66 -1.73 -10.26
N THR A 136 2.87 -1.17 -11.45
CA THR A 136 2.36 -1.73 -12.71
C THR A 136 2.95 -3.11 -13.04
N MET A 137 4.17 -3.40 -12.58
CA MET A 137 4.79 -4.70 -12.83
C MET A 137 4.01 -5.87 -12.20
N ASP A 138 3.42 -5.66 -11.02
CA ASP A 138 2.58 -6.65 -10.35
C ASP A 138 1.28 -6.86 -11.13
N PHE A 139 0.66 -5.77 -11.58
CA PHE A 139 -0.54 -5.83 -12.40
C PHE A 139 -0.32 -6.64 -13.69
N HIS A 140 0.83 -6.48 -14.32
CA HIS A 140 1.19 -7.18 -15.56
C HIS A 140 1.79 -8.58 -15.33
N ARG A 141 2.10 -8.91 -14.07
CA ARG A 141 2.85 -10.11 -13.66
C ARG A 141 4.17 -10.21 -14.41
N SER A 142 4.89 -9.09 -14.50
CA SER A 142 6.09 -8.94 -15.34
C SER A 142 7.21 -9.90 -14.91
N TYR A 143 7.45 -10.03 -13.60
CA TYR A 143 8.45 -10.96 -13.07
C TYR A 143 8.17 -12.42 -13.45
N GLU A 144 6.96 -12.89 -13.17
CA GLU A 144 6.54 -14.26 -13.49
C GLU A 144 6.62 -14.55 -14.99
N ARG A 145 6.39 -13.54 -15.83
CA ARG A 145 6.52 -13.66 -17.27
C ARG A 145 7.96 -13.75 -17.72
N ALA A 146 8.84 -12.87 -17.20
CA ALA A 146 10.27 -12.92 -17.50
C ALA A 146 10.85 -14.30 -17.22
N ARG A 147 10.58 -14.83 -16.03
CA ARG A 147 11.01 -16.16 -15.60
C ARG A 147 10.50 -17.28 -16.51
N LYS A 148 9.20 -17.27 -16.83
CA LYS A 148 8.58 -18.28 -17.70
C LYS A 148 9.05 -18.23 -19.16
N ASP A 149 9.35 -17.03 -19.64
CA ASP A 149 9.82 -16.80 -21.01
C ASP A 149 11.36 -17.00 -21.13
N GLY A 150 12.03 -17.38 -20.03
CA GLY A 150 13.42 -17.83 -20.01
C GLY A 150 14.46 -16.75 -19.71
N ALA A 151 14.05 -15.57 -19.24
CA ALA A 151 14.98 -14.59 -18.68
C ALA A 151 15.73 -15.20 -17.50
N ILE A 152 16.99 -14.79 -17.31
CA ILE A 152 17.85 -15.26 -16.22
C ILE A 152 18.06 -14.20 -15.14
N GLY A 153 17.53 -13.00 -15.33
CA GLY A 153 17.50 -11.94 -14.33
C GLY A 153 16.52 -10.84 -14.73
N LEU A 154 16.12 -10.01 -13.76
CA LEU A 154 15.21 -8.89 -13.98
C LEU A 154 15.69 -7.62 -13.25
N ILE A 155 15.54 -6.49 -13.92
CA ILE A 155 15.72 -5.16 -13.35
C ILE A 155 14.43 -4.36 -13.52
N SER A 156 13.89 -3.83 -12.42
CA SER A 156 12.74 -2.91 -12.45
C SER A 156 13.21 -1.47 -12.32
N ILE A 157 12.73 -0.61 -13.21
CA ILE A 157 12.85 0.85 -13.09
C ILE A 157 11.66 1.33 -12.28
N ASP A 158 11.92 1.77 -11.06
CA ASP A 158 10.89 2.26 -10.17
C ASP A 158 10.73 3.78 -10.30
N ASP A 159 9.53 4.27 -10.00
CA ASP A 159 9.19 5.68 -10.15
C ASP A 159 9.07 6.53 -8.87
N PRO A 160 9.50 6.11 -7.65
CA PRO A 160 9.50 7.03 -6.54
C PRO A 160 10.59 8.12 -6.69
N PRO A 161 10.36 9.32 -6.14
CA PRO A 161 11.19 10.48 -6.41
C PRO A 161 12.10 10.87 -5.21
N PRO A 162 13.08 11.76 -5.45
CA PRO A 162 13.85 11.83 -6.68
C PRO A 162 14.82 10.63 -6.74
N ASN A 163 14.70 9.81 -7.78
CA ASN A 163 15.53 8.61 -8.01
C ASN A 163 15.64 7.62 -6.84
N THR A 164 14.67 7.64 -5.92
CA THR A 164 14.63 6.66 -4.83
C THR A 164 14.26 5.29 -5.39
N ILE A 165 14.52 4.25 -4.60
CA ILE A 165 14.24 2.88 -4.98
C ILE A 165 13.08 2.36 -4.14
N PHE A 166 12.11 1.72 -4.78
CA PHE A 166 10.94 1.17 -4.13
C PHE A 166 11.24 -0.26 -3.69
N ALA A 167 11.22 -0.53 -2.39
CA ALA A 167 11.40 -1.88 -1.89
C ALA A 167 10.12 -2.69 -2.08
N GLU A 168 10.21 -3.81 -2.79
CA GLU A 168 9.07 -4.66 -3.11
C GLU A 168 9.50 -6.13 -3.25
N TYR A 169 8.55 -7.05 -3.14
CA TYR A 169 8.76 -8.46 -3.40
C TYR A 169 8.49 -8.82 -4.88
N ALA A 170 9.18 -9.85 -5.39
CA ALA A 170 9.04 -10.23 -6.80
C ALA A 170 7.63 -10.69 -7.19
N THR A 171 6.89 -11.28 -6.24
CA THR A 171 5.48 -11.60 -6.45
C THR A 171 4.66 -11.45 -5.18
N ARG A 172 3.55 -10.69 -5.25
CA ARG A 172 2.51 -10.61 -4.20
C ARG A 172 1.83 -11.94 -3.85
N HIS A 173 2.13 -13.02 -4.59
CA HIS A 173 1.49 -14.34 -4.46
C HIS A 173 2.40 -15.35 -3.75
N GLN A 174 3.56 -14.94 -3.27
CA GLN A 174 4.40 -15.77 -2.42
C GLN A 174 3.70 -15.99 -1.08
N THR A 175 3.27 -17.22 -0.88
CA THR A 175 2.70 -17.65 0.41
C THR A 175 3.82 -18.13 1.31
N LEU A 176 3.52 -18.25 2.61
CA LEU A 176 4.33 -18.96 3.63
C LEU A 176 4.86 -20.35 3.19
N LYS A 177 4.34 -20.90 2.08
CA LYS A 177 4.67 -22.24 1.56
C LYS A 177 5.60 -22.25 0.35
N ASP A 178 6.00 -21.12 -0.22
CA ASP A 178 6.97 -21.10 -1.34
C ASP A 178 8.42 -21.14 -0.83
N SER A 179 8.76 -22.16 -0.06
CA SER A 179 10.09 -22.33 0.53
C SER A 179 11.20 -22.53 -0.50
N ASN A 180 10.85 -22.95 -1.71
CA ASN A 180 11.81 -23.25 -2.78
C ASN A 180 12.05 -22.06 -3.71
N LEU A 181 11.39 -20.92 -3.45
CA LEU A 181 11.37 -19.75 -4.33
C LEU A 181 11.05 -20.12 -5.79
N GLU A 182 10.06 -20.99 -6.01
CA GLU A 182 9.67 -21.33 -7.37
C GLU A 182 9.12 -20.10 -8.09
N SER A 183 8.31 -19.30 -7.38
CA SER A 183 7.78 -18.05 -7.91
C SER A 183 8.83 -16.93 -8.02
N GLY A 184 9.98 -17.08 -7.34
CA GLY A 184 11.10 -16.13 -7.28
C GLY A 184 12.38 -16.69 -7.90
N SER A 185 12.29 -17.52 -8.94
CA SER A 185 13.41 -18.38 -9.35
C SER A 185 14.55 -17.70 -10.13
N ILE A 186 14.49 -16.39 -10.37
CA ILE A 186 15.55 -15.61 -11.02
C ILE A 186 15.96 -14.41 -10.14
N PRO A 187 17.24 -14.03 -10.07
CA PRO A 187 17.65 -12.85 -9.33
C PRO A 187 17.01 -11.59 -9.92
N ALA A 188 16.60 -10.66 -9.06
CA ALA A 188 16.12 -9.36 -9.52
C ALA A 188 16.53 -8.20 -8.63
N LEU A 189 16.70 -7.05 -9.26
CA LEU A 189 17.06 -5.79 -8.61
C LEU A 189 16.11 -4.66 -9.06
N HIS A 190 15.85 -3.74 -8.15
CA HIS A 190 15.21 -2.47 -8.37
C HIS A 190 16.25 -1.38 -8.63
N ILE A 191 15.95 -0.43 -9.50
CA ILE A 191 16.74 0.78 -9.74
C ILE A 191 15.84 2.01 -9.80
N GLY A 192 16.42 3.17 -9.49
CA GLY A 192 15.72 4.45 -9.58
C GLY A 192 15.41 4.87 -11.02
N PHE A 193 14.41 5.75 -11.14
CA PHE A 193 13.88 6.24 -12.42
C PHE A 193 14.94 6.85 -13.35
N GLU A 194 15.85 7.66 -12.81
CA GLU A 194 16.87 8.37 -13.59
C GLU A 194 17.94 7.40 -14.09
N SER A 195 18.39 6.48 -13.23
CA SER A 195 19.27 5.38 -13.60
C SER A 195 18.65 4.52 -14.70
N GLY A 196 17.37 4.18 -14.57
CA GLY A 196 16.63 3.44 -15.60
C GLY A 196 16.52 4.18 -16.93
N ASN A 197 16.26 5.49 -16.91
CA ASN A 197 16.23 6.30 -18.14
C ASN A 197 17.60 6.39 -18.80
N TYR A 198 18.67 6.47 -18.01
CA TYR A 198 20.02 6.44 -18.53
C TYR A 198 20.32 5.10 -19.22
N LEU A 199 19.97 3.96 -18.60
CA LEU A 199 20.12 2.64 -19.24
C LEU A 199 19.29 2.51 -20.52
N LYS A 200 18.05 3.03 -20.53
CA LYS A 200 17.23 3.06 -21.75
C LYS A 200 17.86 3.91 -22.86
N ALA A 201 18.51 5.02 -22.52
CA ALA A 201 19.22 5.83 -23.50
C ALA A 201 20.44 5.09 -24.07
N LEU A 202 21.22 4.41 -23.23
CA LEU A 202 22.34 3.57 -23.69
C LEU A 202 21.85 2.45 -24.63
N LEU A 203 20.75 1.77 -24.29
CA LEU A 203 20.17 0.70 -25.14
C LEU A 203 19.70 1.20 -26.53
N GLN A 204 19.60 2.52 -26.74
CA GLN A 204 19.28 3.10 -28.05
C GLN A 204 20.54 3.40 -28.89
N THR A 205 21.71 3.54 -28.25
CA THR A 205 22.95 3.93 -28.92
C THR A 205 23.96 2.80 -29.04
N GLU A 206 23.92 1.84 -28.11
CA GLU A 206 24.82 0.68 -28.10
C GLU A 206 24.23 -0.51 -28.85
N GLU A 207 25.09 -1.26 -29.54
CA GLU A 207 24.69 -2.53 -30.18
C GLU A 207 24.46 -3.64 -29.14
N GLU A 208 25.28 -3.68 -28.10
CA GLU A 208 25.21 -4.68 -27.02
C GLU A 208 25.53 -4.03 -25.67
N ILE A 209 24.66 -4.26 -24.69
CA ILE A 209 24.89 -3.91 -23.30
C ILE A 209 24.79 -5.18 -22.48
N LYS A 210 25.76 -5.42 -21.60
CA LYS A 210 25.69 -6.49 -20.61
C LYS A 210 25.38 -5.91 -19.24
N ALA A 211 24.55 -6.60 -18.48
CA ALA A 211 24.36 -6.34 -17.07
C ALA A 211 24.86 -7.55 -16.28
N ASN A 212 25.46 -7.30 -15.11
CA ASN A 212 25.77 -8.31 -14.11
C ASN A 212 24.97 -8.00 -12.85
N LEU A 213 24.06 -8.91 -12.48
CA LEU A 213 23.29 -8.85 -11.24
C LEU A 213 23.99 -9.72 -10.21
N LEU A 214 24.63 -9.10 -9.23
CA LEU A 214 25.08 -9.79 -8.04
C LEU A 214 23.98 -9.69 -6.99
N LEU A 215 23.47 -10.82 -6.54
CA LEU A 215 22.52 -10.91 -5.44
C LEU A 215 22.86 -12.13 -4.59
N ASP A 216 23.31 -11.90 -3.36
CA ASP A 216 23.55 -12.94 -2.36
C ASP A 216 22.44 -12.88 -1.31
N THR A 217 21.65 -13.92 -1.21
CA THR A 217 20.48 -13.99 -0.34
C THR A 217 20.46 -15.30 0.45
N GLU A 218 20.09 -15.18 1.72
CA GLU A 218 19.86 -16.32 2.60
C GLU A 218 18.36 -16.42 2.88
N ILE A 219 17.83 -17.64 2.83
CA ILE A 219 16.49 -17.96 3.32
C ILE A 219 16.62 -19.01 4.39
N LYS A 220 16.07 -18.71 5.56
CA LYS A 220 16.10 -19.63 6.69
C LYS A 220 14.77 -19.63 7.44
N PRO A 221 14.39 -20.75 8.06
CA PRO A 221 13.31 -20.78 9.03
C PRO A 221 13.58 -19.76 10.14
N ALA A 222 12.55 -19.02 10.52
CA ALA A 222 12.56 -18.08 11.62
C ALA A 222 11.22 -18.11 12.35
N MET A 223 11.20 -17.56 13.56
CA MET A 223 9.98 -17.29 14.30
C MET A 223 9.64 -15.81 14.19
N THR A 224 8.35 -15.51 14.19
CA THR A 224 7.82 -14.15 14.30
C THR A 224 6.55 -14.22 15.15
N ASP A 225 6.04 -13.08 15.60
CA ASP A 225 4.98 -13.04 16.60
C ASP A 225 3.93 -11.99 16.25
N ASN A 226 2.67 -12.41 16.23
CA ASN A 226 1.59 -11.44 16.39
C ASN A 226 1.51 -11.03 17.86
N LEU A 227 1.26 -9.75 18.12
CA LEU A 227 0.95 -9.25 19.44
C LEU A 227 -0.56 -9.23 19.64
N ILE A 228 -1.06 -9.67 20.79
CA ILE A 228 -2.47 -9.51 21.18
C ILE A 228 -2.57 -8.91 22.58
N GLY A 229 -3.43 -7.91 22.73
CA GLY A 229 -3.89 -7.40 24.02
C GLY A 229 -5.43 -7.29 24.06
N THR A 230 -6.04 -7.78 25.13
CA THR A 230 -7.50 -7.74 25.31
C THR A 230 -7.89 -6.77 26.44
N LEU A 231 -8.90 -5.94 26.18
CA LEU A 231 -9.65 -5.19 27.19
C LEU A 231 -11.07 -5.77 27.29
N PRO A 232 -11.38 -6.56 28.33
CA PRO A 232 -12.71 -7.17 28.50
C PRO A 232 -13.81 -6.11 28.59
N GLY A 233 -14.91 -6.31 27.87
CA GLY A 233 -16.11 -5.47 27.98
C GLY A 233 -17.20 -6.13 28.80
N LYS A 234 -18.30 -5.40 29.00
CA LYS A 234 -19.54 -5.91 29.58
C LYS A 234 -20.18 -7.03 28.75
N LYS A 235 -19.97 -7.00 27.43
CA LYS A 235 -20.38 -8.05 26.49
C LYS A 235 -19.16 -8.72 25.89
N GLU A 236 -18.89 -9.94 26.33
CA GLU A 236 -17.75 -10.75 25.86
C GLU A 236 -17.98 -11.37 24.47
N ASP A 237 -19.22 -11.38 24.00
CA ASP A 237 -19.65 -11.88 22.69
C ASP A 237 -19.73 -10.80 21.60
N GLU A 238 -19.41 -9.55 21.93
CA GLU A 238 -19.32 -8.44 20.99
C GLU A 238 -17.90 -7.85 21.05
N ILE A 239 -17.18 -7.90 19.92
CA ILE A 239 -15.76 -7.54 19.83
C ILE A 239 -15.55 -6.37 18.86
N ILE A 240 -14.82 -5.35 19.30
CA ILE A 240 -14.15 -4.41 18.41
C ILE A 240 -12.71 -4.86 18.24
N LEU A 241 -12.34 -5.30 17.02
CA LEU A 241 -10.98 -5.70 16.71
C LEU A 241 -10.24 -4.48 16.13
N VAL A 242 -9.16 -4.05 16.78
CA VAL A 242 -8.28 -2.97 16.32
C VAL A 242 -6.95 -3.58 15.93
N GLY A 243 -6.56 -3.44 14.66
CA GLY A 243 -5.34 -4.04 14.13
C GLY A 243 -4.37 -2.99 13.58
N THR A 244 -3.09 -3.32 13.58
CA THR A 244 -2.04 -2.58 12.87
C THR A 244 -0.92 -3.56 12.51
N HIS A 245 -0.17 -3.35 11.43
CA HIS A 245 1.08 -4.10 11.25
C HIS A 245 2.25 -3.37 11.89
N ILE A 246 3.18 -4.14 12.43
CA ILE A 246 4.29 -3.62 13.24
C ILE A 246 5.63 -3.62 12.50
N ASP A 247 5.71 -4.34 11.37
CA ASP A 247 6.88 -4.39 10.52
C ASP A 247 6.94 -3.23 9.52
N SER A 248 8.15 -2.96 9.02
CA SER A 248 8.43 -1.95 8.00
C SER A 248 9.63 -2.36 7.14
N TRP A 249 9.70 -1.82 5.92
CA TRP A 249 10.87 -1.96 5.04
C TRP A 249 12.10 -1.22 5.55
N PHE A 250 11.93 0.06 5.84
CA PHE A 250 12.95 1.00 6.30
C PHE A 250 12.53 1.60 7.64
N ASP A 251 12.81 2.88 7.88
CA ASP A 251 12.34 3.62 9.05
C ASP A 251 10.81 3.52 9.17
N GLY A 252 10.11 3.68 8.03
CA GLY A 252 8.69 3.42 7.93
C GLY A 252 7.87 4.38 8.79
N ALA A 253 8.14 5.68 8.68
CA ALA A 253 7.43 6.69 9.44
C ALA A 253 5.95 6.77 9.04
N ILE A 254 5.72 6.81 7.73
CA ILE A 254 4.40 6.73 7.10
C ILE A 254 3.89 5.29 7.17
N ASP A 255 4.75 4.32 6.83
CA ASP A 255 4.43 2.89 6.83
C ASP A 255 5.34 2.05 7.76
N ASN A 256 5.02 1.84 9.03
CA ASN A 256 3.74 2.16 9.68
C ASN A 256 3.87 2.68 11.12
N ALA A 257 5.03 3.27 11.45
CA ALA A 257 5.30 3.77 12.79
C ALA A 257 4.28 4.82 13.25
N GLY A 258 3.79 5.68 12.35
CA GLY A 258 2.76 6.66 12.66
C GLY A 258 1.43 6.01 13.09
N ALA A 259 1.01 4.93 12.44
CA ALA A 259 -0.20 4.21 12.85
C ALA A 259 0.05 3.37 14.11
N ASN A 260 1.26 2.84 14.30
CA ASN A 260 1.63 2.16 15.56
C ASN A 260 1.60 3.11 16.76
N ALA A 261 1.99 4.37 16.58
CA ALA A 261 1.82 5.40 17.61
C ALA A 261 0.34 5.63 17.95
N GLY A 262 -0.50 5.76 16.93
CA GLY A 262 -1.96 5.85 17.10
C GLY A 262 -2.55 4.61 17.79
N PHE A 263 -2.09 3.41 17.43
CA PHE A 263 -2.51 2.15 18.04
C PHE A 263 -2.20 2.11 19.55
N ILE A 264 -0.99 2.51 19.96
CA ILE A 264 -0.59 2.60 21.36
C ILE A 264 -1.45 3.62 22.12
N GLU A 265 -1.68 4.78 21.52
CA GLU A 265 -2.46 5.85 22.14
C GLU A 265 -3.95 5.49 22.27
N LEU A 266 -4.52 4.78 21.29
CA LEU A 266 -5.87 4.22 21.38
C LEU A 266 -5.94 3.17 22.50
N ALA A 267 -4.94 2.30 22.61
CA ALA A 267 -4.89 1.30 23.67
C ALA A 267 -4.84 1.94 25.07
N ASP A 268 -4.01 2.98 25.27
CA ASP A 268 -3.99 3.77 26.51
C ASP A 268 -5.36 4.41 26.77
N PHE A 269 -5.94 5.11 25.77
CA PHE A 269 -7.23 5.77 25.93
C PHE A 269 -8.35 4.81 26.40
N TYR A 270 -8.45 3.64 25.78
CA TYR A 270 -9.51 2.66 26.09
C TYR A 270 -9.24 1.83 27.35
N SER A 271 -7.99 1.73 27.82
CA SER A 271 -7.69 1.05 29.09
C SER A 271 -8.21 1.83 30.30
N GLN A 272 -8.31 3.16 30.18
CA GLN A 272 -8.84 4.06 31.22
C GLN A 272 -10.37 4.01 31.39
N ILE A 273 -11.06 3.21 30.59
CA ILE A 273 -12.49 2.94 30.71
C ILE A 273 -12.66 1.71 31.59
N ASN A 274 -13.46 1.80 32.66
CA ASN A 274 -13.75 0.64 33.49
C ASN A 274 -14.47 -0.45 32.67
N GLN A 275 -14.22 -1.72 32.96
CA GLN A 275 -14.87 -2.85 32.29
C GLN A 275 -16.40 -2.75 32.29
N ASN A 276 -16.99 -2.26 33.40
CA ASN A 276 -18.45 -2.09 33.51
C ASN A 276 -19.03 -1.02 32.56
N ASP A 277 -18.21 -0.03 32.18
CA ASP A 277 -18.59 1.05 31.27
C ASP A 277 -18.27 0.70 29.80
N ARG A 278 -17.27 -0.16 29.59
CA ARG A 278 -16.87 -0.69 28.29
C ARG A 278 -17.95 -1.64 27.77
N LYS A 279 -18.74 -1.23 26.77
CA LYS A 279 -19.88 -1.99 26.22
C LYS A 279 -19.48 -3.29 25.52
N LYS A 280 -18.33 -3.31 24.87
CA LYS A 280 -17.82 -4.42 24.05
C LYS A 280 -16.39 -4.76 24.44
N THR A 281 -16.00 -6.02 24.31
CA THR A 281 -14.58 -6.37 24.39
C THR A 281 -13.81 -5.70 23.26
N MET A 282 -12.63 -5.15 23.57
CA MET A 282 -11.73 -4.59 22.57
C MET A 282 -10.48 -5.44 22.50
N ILE A 283 -10.13 -5.91 21.30
CA ILE A 283 -8.92 -6.69 21.08
C ILE A 283 -8.00 -5.89 20.19
N PHE A 284 -6.80 -5.64 20.68
CA PHE A 284 -5.73 -4.92 20.01
C PHE A 284 -4.73 -5.94 19.45
N VAL A 285 -4.50 -5.92 18.14
CA VAL A 285 -3.61 -6.88 17.47
C VAL A 285 -2.53 -6.14 16.67
N GLY A 286 -1.27 -6.44 16.97
CA GLY A 286 -0.13 -6.05 16.14
C GLY A 286 0.26 -7.22 15.23
N PHE A 287 0.02 -7.09 13.93
CA PHE A 287 0.32 -8.13 12.94
C PHE A 287 1.78 -8.07 12.50
N ALA A 288 2.42 -9.23 12.44
CA ALA A 288 3.75 -9.37 11.87
C ALA A 288 3.71 -9.65 10.36
N GLY A 289 4.74 -9.19 9.64
CA GLY A 289 5.00 -9.60 8.26
C GLY A 289 3.93 -9.17 7.27
N HIS A 290 3.38 -7.97 7.45
CA HIS A 290 2.61 -7.29 6.42
C HIS A 290 3.41 -7.16 5.13
N GLU A 291 4.67 -6.73 5.27
CA GLU A 291 5.61 -6.54 4.16
C GLU A 291 6.13 -7.86 3.58
N ASN A 292 5.81 -8.98 4.24
CA ASN A 292 6.10 -10.33 3.79
C ASN A 292 4.85 -11.03 3.26
N GLY A 293 3.86 -10.28 2.78
CA GLY A 293 2.62 -10.82 2.20
C GLY A 293 1.52 -11.07 3.23
N SER A 294 1.39 -10.18 4.22
CA SER A 294 0.34 -10.24 5.25
C SER A 294 0.31 -11.55 6.05
N ILE A 295 1.47 -12.13 6.33
CA ILE A 295 1.57 -13.46 6.94
C ILE A 295 0.98 -13.51 8.36
N GLY A 296 1.12 -12.44 9.14
CA GLY A 296 0.61 -12.36 10.50
C GLY A 296 -0.90 -12.36 10.57
N VAL A 297 -1.58 -11.56 9.73
CA VAL A 297 -3.05 -11.57 9.71
C VAL A 297 -3.61 -12.87 9.14
N ILE A 298 -2.90 -13.53 8.22
CA ILE A 298 -3.27 -14.87 7.71
C ILE A 298 -3.18 -15.91 8.84
N ASP A 299 -2.07 -15.92 9.59
CA ASP A 299 -1.90 -16.81 10.75
C ASP A 299 -2.97 -16.54 11.83
N PHE A 300 -3.17 -15.28 12.19
CA PHE A 300 -4.20 -14.85 13.13
C PHE A 300 -5.59 -15.33 12.71
N ALA A 301 -5.96 -15.13 11.43
CA ALA A 301 -7.24 -15.57 10.92
C ALA A 301 -7.38 -17.10 10.92
N GLY A 302 -6.28 -17.84 10.78
CA GLY A 302 -6.24 -19.28 10.94
C GLY A 302 -6.57 -19.74 12.36
N LYS A 303 -5.96 -19.09 13.36
CA LYS A 303 -6.05 -19.44 14.80
C LYS A 303 -7.35 -18.96 15.46
N HIS A 304 -7.87 -17.79 15.07
CA HIS A 304 -8.95 -17.10 15.79
C HIS A 304 -10.32 -17.09 15.10
N LYS A 305 -10.60 -18.09 14.24
CA LYS A 305 -11.88 -18.20 13.51
C LYS A 305 -13.12 -18.11 14.40
N ALA A 306 -13.02 -18.61 15.63
CA ALA A 306 -14.11 -18.57 16.60
C ALA A 306 -14.55 -17.14 16.98
N TRP A 307 -13.69 -16.13 16.80
CA TRP A 307 -14.01 -14.74 17.09
C TRP A 307 -14.80 -14.07 15.98
N PHE A 308 -14.74 -14.54 14.73
CA PHE A 308 -15.29 -13.81 13.58
C PHE A 308 -16.78 -13.51 13.70
N ASN A 309 -17.56 -14.43 14.28
CA ASN A 309 -18.98 -14.20 14.49
C ASN A 309 -19.27 -13.15 15.58
N LYS A 310 -18.34 -12.90 16.48
CA LYS A 310 -18.42 -11.93 17.59
C LYS A 310 -17.89 -10.55 17.20
N ILE A 311 -17.05 -10.46 16.17
CA ILE A 311 -16.47 -9.18 15.75
C ILE A 311 -17.57 -8.30 15.15
N THR A 312 -17.89 -7.21 15.85
CA THR A 312 -18.74 -6.12 15.36
C THR A 312 -18.10 -5.48 14.14
N THR A 313 -16.81 -5.17 14.23
CA THR A 313 -16.04 -4.58 13.15
C THR A 313 -14.55 -4.79 13.38
N PHE A 314 -13.80 -4.95 12.29
CA PHE A 314 -12.35 -4.87 12.27
C PHE A 314 -11.92 -3.48 11.80
N CYS A 315 -11.20 -2.75 12.65
CA CYS A 315 -10.61 -1.45 12.36
C CYS A 315 -9.11 -1.63 12.14
N MET A 316 -8.68 -1.63 10.88
CA MET A 316 -7.27 -1.69 10.52
C MET A 316 -6.66 -0.29 10.54
N LEU A 317 -5.51 -0.14 11.19
CA LEU A 317 -4.75 1.10 11.32
C LEU A 317 -3.48 1.02 10.48
N ASP A 318 -3.39 1.90 9.49
CA ASP A 318 -2.33 1.93 8.51
C ASP A 318 -2.21 3.36 7.94
N GLY A 319 -1.00 3.90 7.80
CA GLY A 319 -0.77 5.16 7.08
C GLY A 319 -1.48 6.36 7.71
N PHE A 320 -1.12 6.72 8.95
CA PHE A 320 -1.82 7.74 9.74
C PHE A 320 -1.60 9.18 9.27
N GLY A 321 -0.50 9.47 8.58
CA GLY A 321 -0.22 10.81 8.09
C GLY A 321 1.08 10.90 7.30
N SER A 322 1.08 11.79 6.32
CA SER A 322 2.25 12.22 5.56
C SER A 322 1.98 13.62 5.03
N LYS A 323 3.00 14.44 4.87
CA LYS A 323 2.91 15.65 4.05
C LYS A 323 2.50 15.26 2.63
N GLY A 324 1.73 16.13 1.98
CA GLY A 324 1.32 16.00 0.60
C GLY A 324 2.39 16.57 -0.33
N TYR A 325 2.68 15.83 -1.39
CA TYR A 325 3.69 16.19 -2.38
C TYR A 325 3.13 16.08 -3.81
N ILE A 326 3.61 16.94 -4.70
CA ILE A 326 3.36 16.85 -6.15
C ILE A 326 4.69 16.62 -6.86
N LEU A 327 4.64 15.84 -7.94
CA LEU A 327 5.74 15.68 -8.87
C LEU A 327 5.58 16.61 -10.05
N GLU A 328 6.54 17.50 -10.23
CA GLU A 328 6.61 18.35 -11.41
C GLU A 328 6.86 17.50 -12.66
N SER A 329 6.15 17.80 -13.74
CA SER A 329 6.39 17.17 -15.04
C SER A 329 7.08 18.19 -15.96
N PRO A 330 8.16 17.86 -16.69
CA PRO A 330 8.77 16.53 -16.83
C PRO A 330 9.95 16.24 -15.88
N SER A 331 10.38 17.22 -15.08
CA SER A 331 11.59 17.16 -14.24
C SER A 331 11.50 16.14 -13.10
N ARG A 332 10.29 15.73 -12.71
CA ARG A 332 9.98 14.93 -11.51
C ARG A 332 10.49 15.54 -10.20
N GLY A 333 10.66 16.87 -10.18
CA GLY A 333 10.96 17.59 -8.96
C GLY A 333 9.87 17.38 -7.90
N VAL A 334 10.27 17.16 -6.65
CA VAL A 334 9.36 16.97 -5.53
C VAL A 334 9.01 18.34 -4.94
N VAL A 335 7.73 18.69 -4.95
CA VAL A 335 7.22 19.92 -4.34
C VAL A 335 6.28 19.57 -3.20
N GLU A 336 6.62 20.00 -1.98
CA GLU A 336 5.72 19.93 -0.83
C GLU A 336 4.54 20.89 -1.04
N THR A 337 3.33 20.40 -0.84
CA THR A 337 2.09 21.16 -1.15
C THR A 337 1.60 22.02 0.01
N GLY A 338 2.10 21.78 1.23
CA GLY A 338 1.52 22.29 2.47
C GLY A 338 0.18 21.65 2.85
N LEU A 339 -0.25 20.60 2.13
CA LEU A 339 -1.46 19.82 2.40
C LEU A 339 -1.10 18.43 2.96
N ASP A 340 -2.11 17.67 3.36
CA ASP A 340 -1.94 16.25 3.70
C ASP A 340 -1.79 15.39 2.43
N GLU A 341 -1.26 14.19 2.57
CA GLU A 341 -1.16 13.20 1.50
C GLU A 341 -2.52 12.66 1.07
N SER A 342 -2.59 12.10 -0.14
CA SER A 342 -3.82 11.44 -0.62
C SER A 342 -4.18 10.24 0.23
N LYS A 343 -5.47 10.14 0.60
CA LYS A 343 -6.00 9.06 1.43
C LYS A 343 -7.07 8.24 0.70
N ALA A 344 -7.35 7.07 1.24
CA ALA A 344 -8.48 6.25 0.87
C ALA A 344 -9.22 5.77 2.11
N LEU A 345 -10.54 5.67 1.98
CA LEU A 345 -11.44 5.13 2.97
C LEU A 345 -11.93 3.77 2.51
N PHE A 346 -11.69 2.73 3.31
CA PHE A 346 -12.14 1.37 3.05
C PHE A 346 -13.29 1.01 3.97
N THR A 347 -14.34 0.40 3.39
CA THR A 347 -15.36 -0.32 4.16
C THR A 347 -15.84 -1.54 3.39
N THR A 348 -16.37 -2.56 4.05
CA THR A 348 -17.03 -3.74 3.45
C THR A 348 -18.41 -3.45 2.82
N ASN A 349 -18.61 -2.26 2.25
CA ASN A 349 -19.89 -1.74 1.74
C ASN A 349 -20.99 -1.75 2.80
N ASN A 350 -20.75 -1.02 3.88
CA ASN A 350 -21.64 -0.88 5.01
C ASN A 350 -21.96 0.60 5.22
N GLN A 351 -23.21 1.01 4.97
CA GLN A 351 -23.63 2.41 5.08
C GLN A 351 -23.34 2.99 6.47
N ILE A 352 -23.54 2.21 7.53
CA ILE A 352 -23.35 2.68 8.91
C ILE A 352 -21.86 2.96 9.17
N LEU A 353 -20.97 2.06 8.75
CA LEU A 353 -19.52 2.29 8.86
C LEU A 353 -19.11 3.51 8.05
N TYR A 354 -19.61 3.63 6.82
CA TYR A 354 -19.32 4.76 5.96
C TYR A 354 -19.73 6.09 6.60
N ASP A 355 -20.97 6.21 7.09
CA ASP A 355 -21.48 7.45 7.70
C ASP A 355 -20.66 7.86 8.93
N ILE A 356 -20.35 6.90 9.80
CA ILE A 356 -19.54 7.13 11.01
C ILE A 356 -18.16 7.67 10.65
N ILE A 357 -17.50 7.06 9.66
CA ILE A 357 -16.15 7.42 9.28
C ILE A 357 -16.15 8.75 8.52
N TYR A 358 -17.11 8.97 7.63
CA TYR A 358 -17.27 10.24 6.92
C TYR A 358 -17.41 11.41 7.91
N GLU A 359 -18.30 11.30 8.89
CA GLU A 359 -18.48 12.34 9.90
C GLU A 359 -17.16 12.65 10.64
N ALA A 360 -16.41 11.61 11.03
CA ALA A 360 -15.14 11.76 11.71
C ALA A 360 -14.07 12.40 10.82
N VAL A 361 -13.98 11.98 9.55
CA VAL A 361 -13.04 12.54 8.56
C VAL A 361 -13.26 14.03 8.38
N ILE A 362 -14.52 14.47 8.23
CA ILE A 362 -14.83 15.89 8.06
C ILE A 362 -14.55 16.66 9.35
N LYS A 363 -15.01 16.16 10.49
CA LYS A 363 -14.89 16.87 11.78
C LYS A 363 -13.45 17.05 12.23
N HIS A 364 -12.60 16.05 12.01
CA HIS A 364 -11.17 16.07 12.39
C HIS A 364 -10.28 16.52 11.22
N GLU A 365 -10.86 17.05 10.15
CA GLU A 365 -10.14 17.62 9.01
C GLU A 365 -9.11 16.66 8.37
N LEU A 366 -9.39 15.34 8.32
CA LEU A 366 -8.43 14.36 7.75
C LEU A 366 -8.21 14.50 6.24
N ILE A 367 -9.02 15.35 5.60
CA ILE A 367 -8.97 15.67 4.18
C ILE A 367 -8.62 17.13 3.94
N ARG A 368 -7.80 17.77 4.80
CA ARG A 368 -7.42 19.20 4.71
C ARG A 368 -6.83 19.55 3.34
N TYR A 369 -7.73 19.82 2.40
CA TYR A 369 -7.50 19.95 0.96
C TYR A 369 -6.85 18.74 0.30
N SER A 370 -6.92 17.56 0.94
CA SER A 370 -6.35 16.33 0.42
C SER A 370 -7.42 15.42 -0.20
N PRO A 371 -7.15 14.84 -1.39
CA PRO A 371 -7.99 13.81 -1.98
C PRO A 371 -8.34 12.63 -1.05
N MET A 372 -9.64 12.29 -0.95
CA MET A 372 -10.06 10.98 -0.44
C MET A 372 -11.14 10.29 -1.29
N SER A 373 -10.93 9.00 -1.55
CA SER A 373 -11.85 8.13 -2.28
C SER A 373 -12.30 6.99 -1.39
N HIS A 374 -13.57 6.64 -1.48
CA HIS A 374 -14.07 5.40 -0.91
C HIS A 374 -13.66 4.22 -1.79
N VAL A 375 -13.25 3.14 -1.15
CA VAL A 375 -12.94 1.87 -1.80
C VAL A 375 -13.70 0.76 -1.10
N ASN A 376 -14.38 -0.05 -1.89
CA ASN A 376 -15.04 -1.25 -1.39
C ASN A 376 -13.99 -2.29 -0.98
N ALA A 377 -13.84 -2.50 0.33
CA ALA A 377 -12.91 -3.46 0.90
C ALA A 377 -13.18 -4.90 0.45
N VAL A 378 -14.40 -5.23 0.02
CA VAL A 378 -14.71 -6.56 -0.55
C VAL A 378 -14.04 -6.75 -1.92
N MET A 379 -13.95 -5.70 -2.72
CA MET A 379 -13.37 -5.75 -4.07
C MET A 379 -11.85 -5.54 -4.07
N GLY A 380 -11.35 -4.75 -3.12
CA GLY A 380 -9.93 -4.51 -2.93
C GLY A 380 -9.58 -4.48 -1.45
N PRO A 381 -9.47 -5.65 -0.79
CA PRO A 381 -9.05 -5.72 0.60
C PRO A 381 -7.54 -5.50 0.70
N PHE A 382 -7.11 -4.25 0.51
CA PHE A 382 -5.72 -3.84 0.68
C PHE A 382 -5.32 -3.88 2.16
N SER A 383 -4.01 -3.82 2.39
CA SER A 383 -3.43 -3.99 3.73
C SER A 383 -3.87 -5.34 4.34
N ASP A 384 -3.96 -5.42 5.67
CA ASP A 384 -4.33 -6.65 6.37
C ASP A 384 -5.85 -6.92 6.44
N LEU A 385 -6.66 -6.21 5.63
CA LEU A 385 -8.11 -6.43 5.59
C LEU A 385 -8.50 -7.82 5.05
N GLY A 386 -7.69 -8.37 4.13
CA GLY A 386 -7.99 -9.57 3.33
C GLY A 386 -8.63 -10.73 4.11
N PRO A 387 -7.93 -11.33 5.08
CA PRO A 387 -8.42 -12.52 5.76
C PRO A 387 -9.72 -12.28 6.54
N LEU A 388 -9.90 -11.12 7.17
CA LEU A 388 -11.13 -10.82 7.93
C LEU A 388 -12.31 -10.53 7.00
N VAL A 389 -12.09 -9.74 5.94
CA VAL A 389 -13.11 -9.49 4.91
C VAL A 389 -13.56 -10.78 4.25
N ALA A 390 -12.63 -11.70 3.93
CA ALA A 390 -12.95 -13.00 3.34
C ALA A 390 -13.82 -13.88 4.27
N ASN A 391 -13.75 -13.66 5.57
CA ASN A 391 -14.56 -14.35 6.58
C ASN A 391 -15.81 -13.56 7.01
N ASN A 392 -16.28 -12.62 6.18
CA ASN A 392 -17.49 -11.82 6.41
C ASN A 392 -17.46 -10.99 7.71
N VAL A 393 -16.28 -10.57 8.14
CA VAL A 393 -16.14 -9.60 9.23
C VAL A 393 -16.32 -8.20 8.65
N PRO A 394 -17.30 -7.39 9.13
CA PRO A 394 -17.41 -5.99 8.73
C PRO A 394 -16.09 -5.29 9.04
N SER A 395 -15.53 -4.56 8.08
CA SER A 395 -14.18 -4.02 8.23
C SER A 395 -14.10 -2.59 7.71
N LEU A 396 -13.22 -1.80 8.32
CA LEU A 396 -12.92 -0.42 7.93
C LEU A 396 -11.43 -0.10 8.05
N MET A 397 -10.98 0.88 7.26
CA MET A 397 -9.63 1.44 7.32
C MET A 397 -9.63 2.85 6.69
N ILE A 398 -8.89 3.78 7.29
CA ILE A 398 -8.47 5.03 6.63
C ILE A 398 -6.97 4.92 6.45
N ILE A 399 -6.49 5.10 5.22
CA ILE A 399 -5.07 4.91 4.89
C ILE A 399 -4.58 6.04 3.99
N GLY A 400 -3.40 6.58 4.29
CA GLY A 400 -2.66 7.50 3.43
C GLY A 400 -1.27 6.98 3.16
N LYS A 401 -0.84 6.99 1.88
CA LYS A 401 0.52 6.65 1.48
C LYS A 401 1.10 7.82 0.68
N GLY A 402 2.20 8.37 1.18
CA GLY A 402 2.94 9.44 0.50
C GLY A 402 3.74 8.93 -0.70
N ILE A 403 4.33 9.86 -1.47
CA ILE A 403 5.19 9.50 -2.61
C ILE A 403 6.49 8.78 -2.22
N PHE A 404 6.88 8.82 -0.94
CA PHE A 404 8.07 8.14 -0.39
C PHE A 404 7.77 6.76 0.19
N TYR A 405 6.52 6.29 0.07
CA TYR A 405 6.12 4.94 0.46
C TYR A 405 7.09 3.86 -0.03
N HIS A 406 7.52 2.98 0.88
CA HIS A 406 8.52 1.92 0.72
C HIS A 406 9.85 2.37 0.11
N THR A 407 10.31 3.58 0.43
CA THR A 407 11.68 4.00 0.11
C THR A 407 12.44 4.36 1.38
N ILE A 408 13.75 4.48 1.27
CA ILE A 408 14.60 4.95 2.39
C ILE A 408 14.25 6.38 2.84
N GLU A 409 13.49 7.13 2.04
CA GLU A 409 12.99 8.47 2.35
C GLU A 409 11.64 8.46 3.11
N ASP A 410 11.11 7.28 3.46
CA ASP A 410 9.98 7.13 4.40
C ASP A 410 10.44 7.41 5.84
N THR A 411 10.74 8.67 6.10
CA THR A 411 11.38 9.17 7.32
C THR A 411 10.48 10.12 8.12
N ALA A 412 10.82 10.33 9.39
CA ALA A 412 9.99 11.07 10.34
C ALA A 412 9.66 12.53 9.93
N ASP A 413 10.49 13.19 9.12
CA ASP A 413 10.26 14.56 8.64
C ASP A 413 9.12 14.68 7.63
N LYS A 414 8.65 13.53 7.10
CA LYS A 414 7.50 13.43 6.21
C LYS A 414 6.18 13.42 6.98
N VAL A 415 6.19 13.21 8.30
CA VAL A 415 4.98 13.10 9.14
C VAL A 415 4.90 14.29 10.09
N LEU A 416 3.73 14.91 10.23
CA LEU A 416 3.53 16.02 11.18
C LEU A 416 2.81 15.53 12.45
N PRO A 417 3.21 16.00 13.65
CA PRO A 417 2.51 15.71 14.90
C PRO A 417 0.99 15.96 14.84
N GLU A 418 0.58 17.07 14.21
CA GLU A 418 -0.84 17.43 14.04
C GLU A 418 -1.62 16.40 13.22
N GLN A 419 -0.99 15.77 12.21
CA GLN A 419 -1.64 14.74 11.39
C GLN A 419 -1.92 13.49 12.24
N LEU A 420 -0.96 13.07 13.05
CA LEU A 420 -1.14 11.94 13.97
C LEU A 420 -2.26 12.23 14.99
N GLU A 421 -2.29 13.45 15.54
CA GLU A 421 -3.31 13.88 16.50
C GLU A 421 -4.72 13.82 15.91
N ARG A 422 -4.93 14.49 14.76
CA ARG A 422 -6.22 14.52 14.07
C ARG A 422 -6.69 13.10 13.73
N THR A 423 -5.81 12.28 13.13
CA THR A 423 -6.14 10.91 12.74
C THR A 423 -6.48 10.05 13.96
N THR A 424 -5.71 10.13 15.05
CA THR A 424 -5.98 9.34 16.27
C THR A 424 -7.30 9.74 16.92
N ARG A 425 -7.59 11.05 17.02
CA ARG A 425 -8.86 11.56 17.57
C ARG A 425 -10.06 11.16 16.71
N ALA A 426 -9.92 11.17 15.39
CA ALA A 426 -10.95 10.65 14.49
C ALA A 426 -11.24 9.16 14.77
N HIS A 427 -10.21 8.34 14.97
CA HIS A 427 -10.38 6.93 15.33
C HIS A 427 -11.03 6.76 16.71
N VAL A 428 -10.73 7.60 17.70
CA VAL A 428 -11.45 7.60 18.98
C VAL A 428 -12.94 7.85 18.76
N GLU A 429 -13.32 8.84 17.95
CA GLU A 429 -14.72 9.11 17.64
C GLU A 429 -15.42 7.95 16.91
N ILE A 430 -14.77 7.38 15.89
CA ILE A 430 -15.27 6.23 15.13
C ILE A 430 -15.51 5.06 16.08
N LEU A 431 -14.49 4.68 16.85
CA LEU A 431 -14.54 3.54 17.75
C LEU A 431 -15.55 3.77 18.87
N ASN A 432 -15.68 4.99 19.42
CA ASN A 432 -16.70 5.31 20.42
C ASN A 432 -18.12 5.13 19.88
N LYS A 433 -18.41 5.57 18.65
CA LYS A 433 -19.72 5.35 18.01
C LYS A 433 -19.98 3.85 17.84
N LEU A 434 -19.03 3.11 17.28
CA LEU A 434 -19.14 1.66 17.07
C LEU A 434 -19.26 0.87 18.38
N HIS A 435 -18.62 1.34 19.45
CA HIS A 435 -18.71 0.75 20.77
C HIS A 435 -20.15 0.72 21.30
N HIS A 436 -21.00 1.66 20.89
CA HIS A 436 -22.38 1.79 21.35
C HIS A 436 -23.43 1.17 20.42
N ILE A 437 -23.09 0.87 19.16
CA ILE A 437 -24.04 0.27 18.21
C ILE A 437 -24.05 -1.26 18.38
N PRO A 438 -25.21 -1.92 18.58
CA PRO A 438 -25.29 -3.38 18.66
C PRO A 438 -24.63 -4.11 17.48
N THR A 439 -23.91 -5.19 17.75
CA THR A 439 -23.19 -6.00 16.74
C THR A 439 -24.07 -6.42 15.56
N ASP A 440 -25.27 -6.91 15.83
CA ASP A 440 -26.18 -7.36 14.77
C ASP A 440 -26.60 -6.23 13.82
N ILE A 441 -26.67 -4.98 14.29
CA ILE A 441 -27.01 -3.85 13.42
C ILE A 441 -25.88 -3.60 12.41
N ILE A 442 -24.62 -3.61 12.86
CA ILE A 442 -23.46 -3.45 11.97
C ILE A 442 -23.37 -4.62 11.00
N LYS A 443 -23.44 -5.86 11.48
CA LYS A 443 -23.34 -7.06 10.64
C LYS A 443 -24.49 -7.17 9.64
N ASN A 444 -25.72 -6.84 10.03
CA ASN A 444 -26.87 -6.84 9.13
C ASN A 444 -26.80 -5.73 8.09
N ALA A 445 -26.08 -4.63 8.32
CA ALA A 445 -25.86 -3.57 7.33
C ALA A 445 -24.72 -3.88 6.35
N ASP A 446 -23.89 -4.89 6.65
CA ASP A 446 -22.69 -5.20 5.88
C ASP A 446 -23.02 -5.70 4.46
N ARG A 447 -22.19 -5.33 3.49
CA ARG A 447 -22.32 -5.71 2.07
C ARG A 447 -23.65 -5.33 1.41
N LYS A 448 -24.38 -4.36 1.97
CA LYS A 448 -25.63 -3.83 1.40
C LYS A 448 -25.42 -2.63 0.47
N GLY A 449 -24.19 -2.16 0.32
CA GLY A 449 -23.83 -1.02 -0.50
C GLY A 449 -23.82 0.30 0.28
N ILE A 450 -23.39 1.35 -0.41
CA ILE A 450 -23.43 2.73 0.09
C ILE A 450 -24.31 3.53 -0.86
N ASN A 451 -25.23 4.29 -0.29
CA ASN A 451 -26.17 5.13 -1.01
C ASN A 451 -25.46 6.39 -1.49
N ILE A 452 -25.45 6.59 -2.79
CA ILE A 452 -25.11 7.87 -3.41
C ILE A 452 -26.41 8.67 -3.56
N PRO A 453 -26.48 9.91 -3.04
CA PRO A 453 -27.67 10.74 -3.21
C PRO A 453 -28.04 10.91 -4.69
N LYS A 454 -29.33 10.73 -5.01
CA LYS A 454 -29.84 10.86 -6.40
C LYS A 454 -30.00 12.31 -6.85
N LYS A 455 -30.05 13.26 -5.91
CA LYS A 455 -30.21 14.68 -6.19
C LYS A 455 -28.93 15.39 -5.76
N PRO A 456 -28.15 15.92 -6.71
CA PRO A 456 -26.93 16.66 -6.39
C PRO A 456 -27.25 17.82 -5.44
N GLU A 457 -26.48 17.96 -4.37
CA GLU A 457 -26.54 19.17 -3.58
C GLU A 457 -25.81 20.31 -4.30
N PRO A 458 -26.41 21.52 -4.41
CA PRO A 458 -25.71 22.67 -4.97
C PRO A 458 -24.40 22.89 -4.23
N SER A 459 -23.29 22.79 -4.95
CA SER A 459 -21.94 23.00 -4.42
C SER A 459 -21.84 24.34 -3.70
N LYS A 460 -21.82 24.34 -2.36
CA LYS A 460 -21.58 25.55 -1.55
C LYS A 460 -20.10 25.84 -1.31
N ARG A 461 -19.18 24.92 -1.67
CA ARG A 461 -17.75 24.97 -1.34
C ARG A 461 -16.88 24.25 -2.39
N GLY A 462 -15.73 24.84 -2.73
CA GLY A 462 -14.56 24.20 -3.39
C GLY A 462 -14.74 23.64 -4.81
N SER A 463 -13.79 23.91 -5.70
CA SER A 463 -13.67 23.24 -7.00
C SER A 463 -12.99 21.87 -6.84
N VAL A 464 -13.47 20.84 -7.54
CA VAL A 464 -12.76 19.56 -7.66
C VAL A 464 -11.85 19.61 -8.88
N TYR A 465 -10.54 19.52 -8.66
CA TYR A 465 -9.55 19.40 -9.73
C TYR A 465 -9.07 17.98 -9.79
N PHE A 466 -8.98 17.38 -10.98
CA PHE A 466 -8.47 16.03 -11.10
C PHE A 466 -7.89 15.74 -12.48
N ASN A 467 -7.00 14.76 -12.52
CA ASN A 467 -6.35 14.26 -13.71
C ASN A 467 -6.24 12.74 -13.64
N PHE A 468 -6.13 12.10 -14.81
CA PHE A 468 -6.02 10.65 -14.91
C PHE A 468 -4.98 10.23 -15.94
N ASN A 469 -4.29 9.12 -15.71
CA ASN A 469 -3.32 8.57 -16.64
C ASN A 469 -3.88 7.38 -17.40
N ILE A 470 -3.20 7.10 -18.50
CA ILE A 470 -3.48 6.03 -19.43
C ILE A 470 -2.13 5.38 -19.72
N THR A 471 -1.96 4.13 -19.31
CA THR A 471 -0.67 3.43 -19.38
C THR A 471 -0.86 2.10 -20.12
N PRO A 472 -0.06 1.78 -21.17
CA PRO A 472 0.98 2.62 -21.75
C PRO A 472 0.41 3.73 -22.65
N ASN A 473 1.19 4.80 -22.85
CA ASN A 473 0.94 5.87 -23.82
C ASN A 473 2.18 6.05 -24.72
N PRO A 474 2.07 5.93 -26.07
CA PRO A 474 0.87 5.71 -26.86
C PRO A 474 0.25 4.32 -26.64
N VAL A 475 -1.07 4.25 -26.75
CA VAL A 475 -1.81 2.99 -26.60
C VAL A 475 -1.66 2.16 -27.86
N VAL A 476 -1.28 0.89 -27.72
CA VAL A 476 -1.17 -0.04 -28.84
C VAL A 476 -2.44 -0.88 -28.95
N LYS A 477 -3.02 -1.01 -30.16
CA LYS A 477 -4.19 -1.87 -30.38
C LYS A 477 -4.04 -3.26 -29.75
N GLY A 478 -5.02 -3.66 -28.94
CA GLY A 478 -5.14 -4.99 -28.34
C GLY A 478 -4.28 -5.24 -27.08
N THR A 479 -3.51 -4.28 -26.59
CA THR A 479 -2.86 -4.39 -25.27
C THR A 479 -3.83 -4.05 -24.16
N THR A 480 -3.60 -4.62 -22.97
CA THR A 480 -4.21 -4.09 -21.75
C THR A 480 -3.64 -2.69 -21.51
N THR A 481 -4.53 -1.72 -21.36
CA THR A 481 -4.26 -0.33 -21.02
C THR A 481 -4.92 -0.06 -19.67
N LEU A 482 -4.17 0.52 -18.74
CA LEU A 482 -4.66 0.89 -17.41
C LEU A 482 -5.08 2.35 -17.44
N LEU A 483 -6.31 2.61 -17.04
CA LEU A 483 -6.84 3.95 -16.83
C LEU A 483 -7.07 4.14 -15.34
N TYR A 484 -6.48 5.17 -14.74
CA TYR A 484 -6.58 5.39 -13.29
C TYR A 484 -6.41 6.86 -12.95
N LEU A 485 -7.03 7.26 -11.83
CA LEU A 485 -6.91 8.59 -11.26
C LEU A 485 -5.47 8.82 -10.78
N THR A 486 -4.87 9.97 -11.11
CA THR A 486 -3.46 10.25 -10.79
C THR A 486 -3.29 11.36 -9.79
N SER A 487 -4.15 12.37 -9.89
CA SER A 487 -4.22 13.45 -8.94
C SER A 487 -5.65 13.90 -8.88
N TYR A 488 -6.11 14.19 -7.68
CA TYR A 488 -7.33 14.94 -7.47
C TYR A 488 -7.15 15.80 -6.24
N ILE A 489 -7.78 16.96 -6.22
CA ILE A 489 -7.77 17.89 -5.11
C ILE A 489 -9.22 18.18 -4.80
N CYS A 490 -9.59 17.88 -3.57
CA CYS A 490 -10.93 18.13 -3.05
C CYS A 490 -10.82 18.56 -1.60
N THR A 491 -11.68 19.46 -1.19
CA THR A 491 -11.53 20.20 0.07
C THR A 491 -12.44 19.71 1.19
N ASP A 492 -13.51 18.99 0.85
CA ASP A 492 -14.62 18.67 1.76
C ASP A 492 -15.54 17.55 1.24
N ARG A 493 -15.03 16.66 0.37
CA ARG A 493 -15.84 15.64 -0.29
C ARG A 493 -15.10 14.32 -0.39
N ILE A 494 -15.86 13.24 -0.38
CA ILE A 494 -15.38 11.88 -0.62
C ILE A 494 -15.88 11.43 -1.98
N ILE A 495 -14.98 10.95 -2.83
CA ILE A 495 -15.37 10.32 -4.10
C ILE A 495 -15.92 8.92 -3.80
N LEU A 496 -17.16 8.66 -4.17
CA LEU A 496 -17.85 7.37 -3.96
C LEU A 496 -17.87 6.49 -5.19
N ASP A 497 -17.79 7.09 -6.37
CA ASP A 497 -17.83 6.34 -7.62
C ASP A 497 -16.93 6.98 -8.69
N ILE A 498 -16.31 6.12 -9.49
CA ILE A 498 -15.35 6.46 -10.52
C ILE A 498 -15.81 5.79 -11.81
N LYS A 499 -16.49 6.57 -12.64
CA LYS A 499 -17.12 6.14 -13.89
C LYS A 499 -16.23 6.48 -15.09
N TRP A 500 -15.97 5.48 -15.92
CA TRP A 500 -15.22 5.59 -17.17
C TRP A 500 -16.16 5.37 -18.34
N ASN A 501 -16.30 6.38 -19.21
CA ASN A 501 -16.95 6.22 -20.50
C ASN A 501 -15.89 6.15 -21.59
N ILE A 502 -15.77 4.97 -22.21
CA ILE A 502 -14.80 4.70 -23.29
C ILE A 502 -15.58 4.25 -24.51
N ASP A 503 -15.59 5.06 -25.57
CA ASP A 503 -16.49 4.91 -26.72
C ASP A 503 -17.98 4.82 -26.31
N LYS A 504 -18.56 3.62 -26.29
CA LYS A 504 -19.97 3.33 -25.91
C LYS A 504 -20.07 2.50 -24.63
N LEU A 505 -18.94 2.18 -23.99
CA LEU A 505 -18.90 1.36 -22.79
C LEU A 505 -18.79 2.25 -21.56
N GLU A 506 -19.54 1.88 -20.52
CA GLU A 506 -19.45 2.46 -19.19
C GLU A 506 -18.87 1.42 -18.22
N LEU A 507 -17.88 1.83 -17.43
CA LEU A 507 -17.19 0.98 -16.45
C LEU A 507 -17.01 1.75 -15.14
N HIS A 508 -17.11 1.05 -14.01
CA HIS A 508 -16.96 1.63 -12.67
C HIS A 508 -15.78 0.98 -11.96
N ALA A 509 -14.68 1.71 -11.78
CA ALA A 509 -13.46 1.21 -11.13
C ALA A 509 -12.47 2.34 -10.83
N GLY A 510 -11.74 2.26 -9.72
CA GLY A 510 -10.61 3.17 -9.46
C GLY A 510 -9.43 2.95 -10.42
N ILE A 511 -9.18 1.70 -10.79
CA ILE A 511 -8.27 1.30 -11.87
C ILE A 511 -9.08 0.52 -12.91
N CYS A 512 -9.19 1.05 -14.12
CA CYS A 512 -9.93 0.47 -15.23
C CYS A 512 -8.97 -0.15 -16.25
N PRO A 513 -8.72 -1.48 -16.20
CA PRO A 513 -8.03 -2.17 -17.28
C PRO A 513 -8.94 -2.29 -18.52
N TYR A 514 -8.51 -1.74 -19.64
CA TYR A 514 -9.27 -1.74 -20.89
C TYR A 514 -8.40 -2.14 -22.09
N ARG A 515 -9.01 -2.75 -23.13
CA ARG A 515 -8.31 -3.11 -24.37
C ARG A 515 -8.95 -2.43 -25.58
N PHE A 516 -8.25 -1.46 -26.15
CA PHE A 516 -8.69 -0.79 -27.37
C PHE A 516 -8.55 -1.70 -28.59
N ARG A 517 -9.66 -1.94 -29.30
CA ARG A 517 -9.72 -2.87 -30.44
C ARG A 517 -9.59 -2.18 -31.80
N ARG A 518 -9.75 -0.85 -31.86
CA ARG A 518 -9.68 -0.05 -33.09
C ARG A 518 -8.49 0.89 -33.04
N ILE A 519 -7.93 1.21 -34.21
CA ILE A 519 -6.87 2.20 -34.38
C ILE A 519 -7.54 3.55 -34.55
N GLY A 520 -6.88 4.63 -34.12
CA GLY A 520 -7.34 5.99 -34.29
C GLY A 520 -7.62 6.68 -32.96
N LYS A 521 -8.36 7.78 -33.03
CA LYS A 521 -8.67 8.64 -31.89
C LYS A 521 -9.89 8.09 -31.14
N HIS A 522 -9.72 7.79 -29.86
CA HIS A 522 -10.75 7.37 -28.94
C HIS A 522 -11.01 8.44 -27.89
N LYS A 523 -12.27 8.66 -27.55
CA LYS A 523 -12.64 9.56 -26.46
C LYS A 523 -12.76 8.75 -25.18
N VAL A 524 -12.01 9.16 -24.16
CA VAL A 524 -12.11 8.64 -22.80
C VAL A 524 -12.59 9.77 -21.91
N LYS A 525 -13.72 9.55 -21.25
CA LYS A 525 -14.27 10.44 -20.23
C LYS A 525 -14.17 9.74 -18.88
N LEU A 526 -13.57 10.43 -17.91
CA LEU A 526 -13.62 10.08 -16.50
C LEU A 526 -14.65 10.96 -15.82
N THR A 527 -15.55 10.35 -15.06
CA THR A 527 -16.53 11.05 -14.22
C THR A 527 -16.37 10.57 -12.77
N LEU A 528 -16.10 11.50 -11.86
CA LEU A 528 -16.07 11.27 -10.41
C LEU A 528 -17.43 11.66 -9.83
N ILE A 529 -17.99 10.83 -8.94
CA ILE A 529 -19.24 11.11 -8.23
C ILE A 529 -18.92 11.23 -6.75
N ASP A 530 -19.25 12.37 -6.15
CA ASP A 530 -19.02 12.62 -4.73
C ASP A 530 -20.17 12.11 -3.85
N ASN A 531 -19.94 12.17 -2.53
CA ASN A 531 -20.90 11.79 -1.50
C ASN A 531 -22.17 12.65 -1.44
N TYR A 532 -22.28 13.71 -2.24
CA TYR A 532 -23.48 14.51 -2.41
C TYR A 532 -24.18 14.25 -3.75
N GLY A 533 -23.68 13.30 -4.56
CA GLY A 533 -24.20 12.98 -5.89
C GLY A 533 -23.80 13.97 -6.98
N ASN A 534 -22.84 14.87 -6.74
CA ASN A 534 -22.32 15.74 -7.79
C ASN A 534 -21.38 14.96 -8.72
N GLU A 535 -21.50 15.21 -10.02
CA GLU A 535 -20.62 14.62 -11.03
C GLU A 535 -19.57 15.64 -11.53
N TYR A 536 -18.31 15.23 -11.57
CA TYR A 536 -17.20 15.99 -12.16
C TYR A 536 -16.60 15.20 -13.29
N SER A 537 -16.45 15.81 -14.47
CA SER A 537 -15.98 15.08 -15.64
C SER A 537 -14.75 15.72 -16.27
N SER A 538 -13.81 14.87 -16.69
CA SER A 538 -12.63 15.25 -17.46
C SER A 538 -12.49 14.30 -18.65
N GLU A 539 -12.03 14.81 -19.78
CA GLU A 539 -11.97 14.06 -21.03
C GLU A 539 -10.57 14.13 -21.63
N LYS A 540 -10.07 12.98 -22.09
CA LYS A 540 -8.84 12.88 -22.86
C LYS A 540 -9.10 12.14 -24.15
N TYR A 541 -8.38 12.55 -25.20
CA TYR A 541 -8.32 11.79 -26.43
C TYR A 541 -7.12 10.85 -26.41
N VAL A 542 -7.39 9.58 -26.66
CA VAL A 542 -6.39 8.52 -26.74
C VAL A 542 -6.15 8.19 -28.19
N TYR A 543 -4.90 8.29 -28.64
CA TYR A 543 -4.52 7.86 -29.98
C TYR A 543 -4.04 6.41 -29.90
N VAL A 544 -4.87 5.50 -30.39
CA VAL A 544 -4.56 4.08 -30.45
C VAL A 544 -3.86 3.81 -31.76
N VAL A 545 -2.59 3.41 -31.68
CA VAL A 545 -1.77 3.18 -32.87
C VAL A 545 -1.81 1.72 -33.31
N LYS A 546 -1.63 1.51 -34.63
CA LYS A 546 -1.26 0.18 -35.14
C LYS A 546 0.13 -0.11 -34.59
N LYS A 547 0.37 -1.37 -34.25
CA LYS A 547 1.72 -1.82 -33.94
C LYS A 547 2.57 -1.64 -35.21
N THR A 548 3.61 -0.81 -35.14
CA THR A 548 4.74 -0.84 -36.07
C THR A 548 5.57 -2.09 -35.86
#